data_AF-A0A067TUM7-F1
#
_entry.id   AF-A0A067TUM7-F1
#
_cell.length_a   1.000
_cell.length_b   1.000
_cell.length_c   1.000
_cell.angle_alpha   90.00
_cell.angle_beta   90.00
_cell.angle_gamma   90.00
#
_symmetry.space_group_name_H-M   'P 1'
#
loop_
_entity.id
_entity.type
_entity.pdbx_description
1 polymer ?
#
loop_
_entity_poly.entity_id
_entity_poly.type
_entity_poly.pdbx_seq_one_letter_code
_entity_poly.pdbx_strand_id
1 'polypeptide(L)'
;MDEHLQCDVDAQPNQCRRSPPLGSLIDRFPVEISSRIFSLTINHPDTIHARTKKQTKGPLFLGAVSRAWRAIAWTTPQLWAFIHVKISPKTMAMKTELANEWLARSGQLPLTIVVSWMKKQTSGASVSIDPLIDTINSYANRWRSLEVKLPFTPLSRLFSNPVHQNQLEVLKISCLPQRPAPTDTPIFANVNLHPQRVQLVYLPLDSINLRWDKMTHLDVDEPFIDQCLEILSHAPHLQYCTFSDIAW
;
A
#
# COMPACT_ATOMS: atom_id res chain seq x y z
N MET A 1 -23.50 -89.14 15.00
CA MET A 1 -22.08 -88.80 14.73
C MET A 1 -22.06 -87.77 13.60
N ASP A 2 -22.85 -86.69 13.72
CA ASP A 2 -22.59 -85.46 14.50
C ASP A 2 -21.36 -84.75 13.93
N GLU A 3 -21.45 -83.79 12.99
CA GLU A 3 -22.24 -82.55 12.94
C GLU A 3 -21.75 -81.47 13.93
N HIS A 4 -21.35 -80.34 13.35
CA HIS A 4 -21.18 -78.99 13.89
C HIS A 4 -20.46 -78.75 15.23
N LEU A 5 -19.44 -77.89 15.20
CA LEU A 5 -19.39 -76.75 16.10
C LEU A 5 -18.57 -75.60 15.47
N GLN A 6 -19.31 -74.74 14.78
CA GLN A 6 -18.91 -73.37 14.43
C GLN A 6 -18.91 -72.58 15.76
N CYS A 7 -17.77 -72.05 16.19
CA CYS A 7 -17.75 -71.09 17.30
C CYS A 7 -17.98 -69.69 16.75
N ASP A 8 -19.19 -69.18 17.01
CA ASP A 8 -19.47 -67.76 17.11
C ASP A 8 -18.59 -67.16 18.21
N VAL A 9 -17.76 -66.18 17.84
CA VAL A 9 -17.37 -65.12 18.77
C VAL A 9 -17.62 -63.81 18.05
N ASP A 10 -18.83 -63.31 18.27
CA ASP A 10 -19.20 -61.91 18.13
C ASP A 10 -18.15 -61.02 18.81
N ALA A 11 -17.42 -60.25 18.01
CA ALA A 11 -16.72 -59.07 18.46
C ALA A 11 -17.03 -57.93 17.47
N GLN A 12 -18.03 -57.14 17.84
CA GLN A 12 -18.50 -55.97 17.11
C GLN A 12 -17.34 -55.08 16.65
N PRO A 13 -17.42 -54.48 15.45
CA PRO A 13 -16.41 -53.55 14.99
C PRO A 13 -16.40 -52.35 15.93
N ASN A 14 -15.21 -52.03 16.46
CA ASN A 14 -14.92 -50.75 17.10
C ASN A 14 -15.34 -49.61 16.17
N GLN A 15 -16.58 -49.15 16.31
CA GLN A 15 -17.01 -47.87 15.81
C GLN A 15 -16.30 -46.82 16.67
N CYS A 16 -15.07 -46.49 16.29
CA CYS A 16 -14.54 -45.16 16.49
C CYS A 16 -15.58 -44.21 15.89
N ARG A 17 -16.51 -43.73 16.74
CA ARG A 17 -17.33 -42.57 16.44
C ARG A 17 -16.33 -41.48 16.07
N ARG A 18 -16.15 -41.27 14.77
CA ARG A 18 -15.37 -40.14 14.26
C ARG A 18 -16.05 -38.93 14.86
N SER A 19 -15.42 -38.31 15.86
CA SER A 19 -15.79 -36.98 16.32
C SER A 19 -15.98 -36.14 15.06
N PRO A 20 -17.10 -35.40 14.92
CA PRO A 20 -17.27 -34.53 13.76
C PRO A 20 -16.01 -33.67 13.64
N PRO A 21 -15.50 -33.44 12.41
CA PRO A 21 -14.29 -32.67 12.23
C PRO A 21 -14.46 -31.38 13.02
N LEU A 22 -13.61 -31.17 14.03
CA LEU A 22 -13.61 -29.94 14.81
C LEU A 22 -13.47 -28.82 13.78
N GLY A 23 -14.54 -28.07 13.56
CA GLY A 23 -14.54 -26.94 12.64
C GLY A 23 -13.35 -26.04 12.94
N SER A 24 -12.85 -25.34 11.92
CA SER A 24 -11.74 -24.43 12.13
C SER A 24 -12.09 -23.47 13.27
N LEU A 25 -11.11 -23.10 14.10
CA LEU A 25 -11.34 -22.19 15.23
C LEU A 25 -12.06 -20.90 14.79
N ILE A 26 -11.80 -20.45 13.56
CA ILE A 26 -12.43 -19.28 12.93
C ILE A 26 -13.95 -19.46 12.75
N ASP A 27 -14.42 -20.69 12.52
CA ASP A 27 -15.82 -21.01 12.24
C ASP A 27 -16.67 -20.91 13.51
N ARG A 28 -16.01 -20.78 14.67
CA ARG A 28 -16.64 -20.65 16.00
C ARG A 28 -16.78 -19.20 16.45
N PHE A 29 -16.15 -18.25 15.76
CA PHE A 29 -16.22 -16.83 16.09
C PHE A 29 -17.20 -16.11 15.17
N PRO A 30 -17.90 -15.07 15.67
CA PRO A 30 -18.57 -14.10 14.81
C PRO A 30 -17.59 -13.50 13.79
N VAL A 31 -18.12 -13.11 12.63
CA VAL A 31 -17.30 -12.59 11.53
C VAL A 31 -16.50 -11.35 11.94
N GLU A 32 -17.06 -10.52 12.82
CA GLU A 32 -16.45 -9.29 13.33
C GLU A 32 -15.15 -9.57 14.11
N ILE A 33 -15.16 -10.63 14.93
CA ILE A 33 -13.99 -11.05 15.71
C ILE A 33 -12.91 -11.60 14.78
N SER A 34 -13.32 -12.41 13.80
CA SER A 34 -12.42 -12.97 12.79
C SER A 34 -11.78 -11.86 11.94
N SER A 35 -12.57 -10.89 11.48
CA SER A 35 -12.10 -9.70 10.76
C SER A 35 -11.11 -8.90 11.61
N ARG A 36 -11.39 -8.72 12.91
CA ARG A 36 -10.47 -8.01 13.82
C ARG A 36 -9.15 -8.76 14.00
N ILE A 37 -9.19 -10.08 14.17
CA ILE A 37 -7.98 -10.92 14.22
C ILE A 37 -7.19 -10.73 12.93
N PHE A 38 -7.85 -10.83 11.77
CA PHE A 38 -7.21 -10.65 10.47
C PHE A 38 -6.51 -9.30 10.35
N SER A 39 -7.17 -8.21 10.76
CA SER A 39 -6.56 -6.87 10.77
C SER A 39 -5.32 -6.78 11.66
N LEU A 40 -5.24 -7.56 12.74
CA LEU A 40 -4.06 -7.62 13.61
C LEU A 40 -2.93 -8.49 13.04
N THR A 41 -3.26 -9.48 12.19
CA THR A 41 -2.25 -10.32 11.53
C THR A 41 -1.61 -9.67 10.31
N ILE A 42 -2.34 -8.75 9.66
CA ILE A 42 -1.86 -7.97 8.53
C ILE A 42 -1.27 -6.68 9.07
N ASN A 43 0.04 -6.56 9.02
CA ASN A 43 0.71 -5.32 9.36
C ASN A 43 0.38 -4.28 8.27
N HIS A 44 -0.55 -3.38 8.55
CA HIS A 44 -0.63 -2.10 7.87
C HIS A 44 0.49 -1.22 8.42
N PRO A 45 1.37 -0.66 7.59
CA PRO A 45 2.39 0.27 8.06
C PRO A 45 1.75 1.62 8.40
N ASP A 46 0.90 1.66 9.42
CA ASP A 46 0.42 2.91 10.03
C ASP A 46 1.42 3.44 11.07
N THR A 47 2.51 2.70 11.35
CA THR A 47 3.52 3.15 12.30
C THR A 47 4.68 3.85 11.59
N ILE A 48 4.75 5.15 11.88
CA ILE A 48 5.73 6.20 11.59
C ILE A 48 7.22 5.78 11.72
N HIS A 49 7.53 4.54 12.15
CA HIS A 49 8.88 4.03 12.38
C HIS A 49 9.17 2.62 11.83
N ALA A 50 8.40 2.10 10.88
CA ALA A 50 8.60 0.75 10.34
C ALA A 50 9.86 0.64 9.43
N ARG A 51 11.07 0.78 10.01
CA ARG A 51 12.37 0.40 9.42
C ARG A 51 12.56 -1.11 9.28
N THR A 52 11.57 -1.93 9.61
CA THR A 52 11.67 -3.39 9.48
C THR A 52 11.05 -3.88 8.18
N LYS A 53 11.92 -4.21 7.24
CA LYS A 53 11.72 -4.89 5.94
C LYS A 53 11.02 -6.27 6.01
N LYS A 54 10.08 -6.51 6.93
CA LYS A 54 9.32 -7.77 6.93
C LYS A 54 8.17 -7.59 5.95
N GLN A 55 8.17 -8.38 4.87
CA GLN A 55 7.08 -8.41 3.92
C GLN A 55 5.76 -8.56 4.67
N THR A 56 4.89 -7.57 4.54
CA THR A 56 3.54 -7.61 5.07
C THR A 56 2.79 -8.71 4.33
N LYS A 57 2.37 -9.76 5.03
CA LYS A 57 1.45 -10.76 4.45
C LYS A 57 0.13 -10.04 4.18
N GLY A 58 -0.26 -9.93 2.91
CA GLY A 58 -1.49 -9.25 2.52
C GLY A 58 -2.74 -10.12 2.71
N PRO A 59 -3.96 -9.56 2.51
CA PRO A 59 -5.24 -10.28 2.57
C PRO A 59 -5.30 -11.55 1.71
N LEU A 60 -4.56 -11.60 0.59
CA LEU A 60 -4.45 -12.81 -0.24
C LEU A 60 -3.89 -14.02 0.54
N PHE A 61 -2.99 -13.80 1.51
CA PHE A 61 -2.46 -14.86 2.37
C PHE A 61 -3.57 -15.49 3.22
N LEU A 62 -4.47 -14.67 3.78
CA LEU A 62 -5.61 -15.17 4.55
C LEU A 62 -6.54 -15.99 3.67
N GLY A 63 -6.78 -15.53 2.44
CA GLY A 63 -7.57 -16.26 1.47
C GLY A 63 -6.98 -17.59 1.02
N ALA A 64 -5.69 -17.86 1.25
CA ALA A 64 -5.07 -19.14 0.92
C ALA A 64 -5.29 -20.23 1.99
N VAL A 65 -5.71 -19.85 3.21
CA VAL A 65 -5.83 -20.78 4.35
C VAL A 65 -7.06 -21.69 4.23
N SER A 66 -8.24 -21.12 4.04
CA SER A 66 -9.49 -21.87 3.88
C SER A 66 -10.54 -21.07 3.12
N ARG A 67 -11.63 -21.74 2.69
CA ARG A 67 -12.77 -21.06 2.04
C ARG A 67 -13.44 -20.05 2.98
N ALA A 68 -13.57 -20.37 4.27
CA ALA A 68 -14.13 -19.47 5.27
C ALA A 68 -13.25 -18.23 5.47
N TRP A 69 -11.93 -18.39 5.58
CA TRP A 69 -11.01 -17.26 5.72
C TRP A 69 -11.05 -16.36 4.49
N ARG A 70 -11.13 -16.95 3.30
CA ARG A 70 -11.27 -16.20 2.05
C ARG A 70 -12.55 -15.37 2.03
N ALA A 71 -13.69 -15.97 2.41
CA ALA A 71 -14.97 -15.27 2.45
C ALA A 71 -14.89 -14.03 3.38
N ILE A 72 -14.39 -14.22 4.60
CA ILE A 72 -14.24 -13.14 5.58
C ILE A 72 -13.25 -12.07 5.08
N ALA A 73 -12.09 -12.48 4.57
CA ALA A 73 -11.08 -11.55 4.08
C ALA A 73 -11.58 -10.71 2.89
N TRP A 74 -12.35 -11.30 1.98
CA TRP A 74 -12.92 -10.60 0.81
C TRP A 74 -14.00 -9.60 1.21
N THR A 75 -14.77 -9.86 2.27
CA THR A 75 -15.85 -8.97 2.75
C THR A 75 -15.41 -8.00 3.84
N THR A 76 -14.09 -7.90 4.13
CA THR A 76 -13.54 -6.98 5.15
C THR A 76 -12.72 -5.88 4.47
N PRO A 77 -13.31 -4.71 4.12
CA PRO A 77 -12.64 -3.67 3.33
C PRO A 77 -11.36 -3.12 3.97
N GLN A 78 -11.28 -3.12 5.30
CA GLN A 78 -10.14 -2.59 6.05
C GLN A 78 -8.83 -3.32 5.70
N LEU A 79 -8.90 -4.61 5.36
CA LEU A 79 -7.72 -5.40 4.99
C LEU A 79 -7.13 -4.98 3.63
N TRP A 80 -7.93 -4.30 2.81
CA TRP A 80 -7.58 -3.88 1.45
C TRP A 80 -7.23 -2.39 1.37
N ALA A 81 -7.34 -1.63 2.47
CA ALA A 81 -7.05 -0.19 2.51
C ALA A 81 -5.56 0.16 2.36
N PHE A 82 -4.68 -0.84 2.38
CA PHE A 82 -3.24 -0.69 2.13
C PHE A 82 -2.80 -1.52 0.93
N ILE A 83 -2.00 -0.94 0.04
CA ILE A 83 -1.37 -1.66 -1.07
C ILE A 83 0.08 -1.19 -1.28
N HIS A 84 0.98 -2.15 -1.52
CA HIS A 84 2.36 -1.88 -1.98
C HIS A 84 2.60 -2.50 -3.35
N VAL A 85 2.72 -1.65 -4.37
CA VAL A 85 3.00 -2.07 -5.76
C VAL A 85 4.48 -1.87 -6.07
N LYS A 86 5.19 -2.99 -6.30
CA LYS A 86 6.58 -2.94 -6.78
C LYS A 86 6.59 -3.02 -8.29
N ILE A 87 7.07 -2.00 -8.98
CA ILE A 87 7.09 -1.95 -10.44
C ILE A 87 8.15 -2.92 -10.99
N SER A 88 7.74 -3.74 -11.97
CA SER A 88 8.61 -4.64 -12.72
C SER A 88 8.02 -4.92 -14.11
N PRO A 89 8.83 -4.88 -15.19
CA PRO A 89 8.42 -5.04 -16.59
C PRO A 89 7.59 -6.28 -16.84
N LYS A 90 8.08 -7.40 -16.29
CA LYS A 90 7.56 -8.72 -16.59
C LYS A 90 6.15 -8.97 -16.05
N THR A 91 5.67 -8.15 -15.11
CA THR A 91 4.42 -8.40 -14.39
C THR A 91 3.56 -7.14 -14.26
N MET A 92 3.78 -6.14 -15.11
CA MET A 92 3.14 -4.83 -14.92
C MET A 92 1.64 -4.90 -15.14
N ALA A 93 1.18 -5.50 -16.25
CA ALA A 93 -0.25 -5.66 -16.56
C ALA A 93 -1.00 -6.38 -15.41
N MET A 94 -0.49 -7.54 -14.98
CA MET A 94 -1.04 -8.29 -13.85
C MET A 94 -1.08 -7.47 -12.56
N LYS A 95 -0.05 -6.66 -12.28
CA LYS A 95 -0.01 -5.81 -11.08
C LYS A 95 -1.02 -4.68 -11.15
N THR A 96 -1.27 -4.12 -12.33
CA THR A 96 -2.31 -3.11 -12.53
C THR A 96 -3.69 -3.69 -12.28
N GLU A 97 -4.00 -4.86 -12.83
CA GLU A 97 -5.28 -5.54 -12.60
C GLU A 97 -5.47 -5.85 -11.11
N LEU A 98 -4.45 -6.45 -10.48
CA LEU A 98 -4.47 -6.73 -9.05
C LEU A 98 -4.66 -5.45 -8.21
N ALA A 99 -4.00 -4.35 -8.58
CA ALA A 99 -4.16 -3.08 -7.88
C ALA A 99 -5.59 -2.55 -8.01
N ASN A 100 -6.19 -2.61 -9.20
CA ASN A 100 -7.56 -2.17 -9.40
C ASN A 100 -8.55 -2.99 -8.56
N GLU A 101 -8.46 -4.33 -8.59
CA GLU A 101 -9.35 -5.15 -7.77
C GLU A 101 -9.14 -4.96 -6.27
N TRP A 102 -7.88 -4.75 -5.85
CA TRP A 102 -7.53 -4.50 -4.45
C TRP A 102 -8.13 -3.19 -3.96
N LEU A 103 -7.99 -2.12 -4.74
CA LEU A 103 -8.55 -0.82 -4.43
C LEU A 103 -10.09 -0.83 -4.47
N ALA A 104 -10.70 -1.58 -5.39
CA ALA A 104 -12.15 -1.76 -5.40
C ALA A 104 -12.67 -2.43 -4.10
N ARG A 105 -11.97 -3.45 -3.59
CA ARG A 105 -12.35 -4.17 -2.36
C ARG A 105 -12.26 -3.33 -1.09
N SER A 106 -11.46 -2.27 -1.10
CA SER A 106 -11.35 -1.35 0.04
C SER A 106 -12.56 -0.43 0.25
N GLY A 107 -13.55 -0.48 -0.66
CA GLY A 107 -14.83 0.23 -0.50
C GLY A 107 -14.67 1.74 -0.60
N GLN A 108 -15.04 2.47 0.46
CA GLN A 108 -14.88 3.94 0.55
C GLN A 108 -13.82 4.35 1.59
N LEU A 109 -13.04 3.39 2.10
CA LEU A 109 -12.06 3.68 3.14
C LEU A 109 -10.91 4.56 2.62
N PRO A 110 -10.31 5.39 3.48
CA PRO A 110 -9.09 6.11 3.12
C PRO A 110 -7.93 5.13 2.85
N LEU A 111 -7.17 5.40 1.79
CA LEU A 111 -6.18 4.51 1.20
C LEU A 111 -4.76 4.88 1.60
N THR A 112 -3.94 3.86 1.85
CA THR A 112 -2.48 3.97 1.92
C THR A 112 -1.87 3.22 0.74
N ILE A 113 -1.24 3.97 -0.17
CA ILE A 113 -0.68 3.45 -1.42
C ILE A 113 0.83 3.66 -1.40
N VAL A 114 1.58 2.59 -1.59
CA VAL A 114 3.02 2.62 -1.77
C VAL A 114 3.34 2.12 -3.18
N VAL A 115 4.08 2.89 -3.98
CA VAL A 115 4.57 2.48 -5.30
C VAL A 115 6.07 2.61 -5.33
N SER A 116 6.78 1.53 -5.66
CA SER A 116 8.24 1.55 -5.69
C SER A 116 8.81 0.94 -6.96
N TRP A 117 9.65 1.70 -7.65
CA TRP A 117 10.41 1.23 -8.79
C TRP A 117 11.65 0.44 -8.37
N MET A 118 11.77 -0.80 -8.84
CA MET A 118 12.90 -1.68 -8.53
C MET A 118 14.14 -1.26 -9.34
N LYS A 119 15.29 -1.02 -8.69
CA LYS A 119 16.54 -0.55 -9.34
C LYS A 119 17.25 -1.60 -10.22
N LYS A 120 16.99 -2.91 -10.06
CA LYS A 120 17.74 -4.01 -10.74
C LYS A 120 17.14 -4.39 -12.10
N GLN A 121 16.83 -3.42 -12.94
CA GLN A 121 16.18 -3.64 -14.23
C GLN A 121 17.28 -3.79 -15.29
N THR A 122 17.68 -5.03 -15.60
CA THR A 122 18.73 -5.33 -16.59
C THR A 122 18.21 -5.41 -18.03
N SER A 123 16.92 -5.20 -18.26
CA SER A 123 16.31 -5.29 -19.59
C SER A 123 15.97 -3.91 -20.13
N GLY A 124 16.49 -3.55 -21.31
CA GLY A 124 16.17 -2.33 -22.06
C GLY A 124 14.72 -2.26 -22.59
N ALA A 125 13.78 -3.01 -22.01
CA ALA A 125 12.37 -2.92 -22.33
C ALA A 125 11.76 -1.73 -21.55
N SER A 126 11.25 -0.74 -22.27
CA SER A 126 10.43 0.32 -21.69
C SER A 126 9.13 -0.29 -21.17
N VAL A 127 8.82 -0.04 -19.90
CA VAL A 127 7.56 -0.47 -19.27
C VAL A 127 6.67 0.73 -19.22
N SER A 128 5.54 0.70 -19.94
CA SER A 128 4.50 1.68 -19.65
C SER A 128 3.89 1.34 -18.30
N ILE A 129 4.00 2.28 -17.36
CA ILE A 129 3.34 2.22 -16.05
C ILE A 129 2.09 3.09 -16.00
N ASP A 130 1.75 3.68 -17.14
CA ASP A 130 0.62 4.57 -17.32
C ASP A 130 -0.70 3.96 -16.84
N PRO A 131 -1.02 2.69 -17.17
CA PRO A 131 -2.29 2.10 -16.70
C PRO A 131 -2.35 1.99 -15.17
N LEU A 132 -1.22 1.79 -14.50
CA LEU A 132 -1.17 1.76 -13.04
C LEU A 132 -1.37 3.16 -12.46
N ILE A 133 -0.74 4.18 -13.04
CA ILE A 133 -0.91 5.57 -12.63
C ILE A 133 -2.38 5.98 -12.77
N ASP A 134 -2.98 5.69 -13.92
CA ASP A 134 -4.39 6.01 -14.18
C ASP A 134 -5.31 5.26 -13.20
N THR A 135 -4.99 4.00 -12.88
CA THR A 135 -5.68 3.23 -11.83
C THR A 135 -5.51 3.88 -10.46
N ILE A 136 -4.33 4.37 -10.08
CA ILE A 136 -4.12 5.00 -8.77
C ILE A 136 -4.87 6.34 -8.69
N ASN A 137 -4.84 7.12 -9.78
CA ASN A 137 -5.52 8.41 -9.90
C ASN A 137 -7.04 8.31 -9.85
N SER A 138 -7.65 7.21 -10.32
CA SER A 138 -9.10 7.02 -10.21
C SER A 138 -9.60 6.89 -8.77
N TYR A 139 -8.69 6.65 -7.81
CA TYR A 139 -8.98 6.63 -6.37
C TYR A 139 -8.36 7.81 -5.62
N ALA A 140 -7.93 8.87 -6.31
CA ALA A 140 -7.24 10.01 -5.71
C ALA A 140 -8.03 10.72 -4.62
N ASN A 141 -9.36 10.70 -4.70
CA ASN A 141 -10.24 11.29 -3.70
C ASN A 141 -10.17 10.59 -2.33
N ARG A 142 -9.64 9.37 -2.30
CA ARG A 142 -9.56 8.52 -1.10
C ARG A 142 -8.13 8.38 -0.59
N TRP A 143 -7.15 9.05 -1.18
CA TRP A 143 -5.77 8.95 -0.68
C TRP A 143 -5.68 9.55 0.72
N ARG A 144 -5.21 8.75 1.68
CA ARG A 144 -4.79 9.20 3.02
C ARG A 144 -3.27 9.31 3.10
N SER A 145 -2.59 8.32 2.54
CA SER A 145 -1.13 8.27 2.50
C SER A 145 -0.66 7.78 1.14
N LEU A 146 0.19 8.56 0.49
CA LEU A 146 0.79 8.23 -0.79
C LEU A 146 2.32 8.27 -0.67
N GLU A 147 2.95 7.11 -0.88
CA GLU A 147 4.41 6.98 -0.94
C GLU A 147 4.82 6.48 -2.32
N VAL A 148 5.53 7.30 -3.09
CA VAL A 148 5.92 7.00 -4.47
C VAL A 148 7.42 7.15 -4.67
N LYS A 149 8.04 6.10 -5.16
CA LYS A 149 9.44 6.07 -5.60
C LYS A 149 9.49 5.73 -7.07
N LEU A 150 9.52 6.77 -7.90
CA LEU A 150 9.31 6.71 -9.33
C LEU A 150 10.30 7.63 -10.06
N PRO A 151 10.61 7.35 -11.34
CA PRO A 151 11.28 8.32 -12.20
C PRO A 151 10.38 9.55 -12.49
N PHE A 152 10.98 10.63 -13.00
CA PHE A 152 10.28 11.91 -13.19
C PHE A 152 9.05 11.85 -14.09
N THR A 153 9.15 11.26 -15.29
CA THR A 153 8.02 11.23 -16.25
C THR A 153 6.76 10.57 -15.65
N PRO A 154 6.85 9.39 -15.01
CA PRO A 154 5.75 8.84 -14.22
C PRO A 154 5.23 9.72 -13.09
N LEU A 155 6.11 10.42 -12.35
CA LEU A 155 5.70 11.32 -11.27
C LEU A 155 4.87 12.48 -11.82
N SER A 156 5.35 13.12 -12.89
CA SER A 156 4.62 14.19 -13.58
C SER A 156 3.23 13.75 -14.01
N ARG A 157 3.09 12.56 -14.61
CA ARG A 157 1.76 12.02 -14.97
C ARG A 157 0.86 11.79 -13.77
N LEU A 158 1.40 11.23 -12.68
CA LEU A 158 0.64 10.97 -11.47
C LEU A 158 -0.03 12.23 -10.93
N PHE A 159 0.67 13.37 -11.04
CA PHE A 159 0.20 14.67 -10.56
C PHE A 159 -0.26 15.63 -11.67
N SER A 160 -0.58 15.12 -12.87
CA SER A 160 -1.07 15.98 -13.96
C SER A 160 -2.53 16.42 -13.80
N ASN A 161 -3.33 15.65 -13.06
CA ASN A 161 -4.77 15.89 -12.93
C ASN A 161 -5.11 16.54 -11.58
N PRO A 162 -6.01 17.54 -11.56
CA PRO A 162 -6.46 18.15 -10.32
C PRO A 162 -7.23 17.14 -9.47
N VAL A 163 -6.91 17.08 -8.18
CA VAL A 163 -7.62 16.26 -7.19
C VAL A 163 -8.54 17.19 -6.40
N HIS A 164 -9.83 17.18 -6.72
CA HIS A 164 -10.79 18.18 -6.19
C HIS A 164 -11.21 17.93 -4.73
N GLN A 165 -10.97 16.75 -4.18
CA GLN A 165 -11.37 16.38 -2.81
C GLN A 165 -10.37 15.38 -2.26
N ASN A 166 -9.32 15.85 -1.59
CA ASN A 166 -8.29 14.96 -1.07
C ASN A 166 -8.24 14.97 0.46
N GLN A 167 -8.11 13.78 1.05
CA GLN A 167 -7.90 13.57 2.48
C GLN A 167 -6.44 13.18 2.77
N LEU A 168 -5.52 13.51 1.86
CA LEU A 168 -4.12 13.15 1.95
C LEU A 168 -3.50 13.81 3.18
N GLU A 169 -3.03 12.98 4.10
CA GLU A 169 -2.34 13.37 5.32
C GLU A 169 -0.82 13.22 5.15
N VAL A 170 -0.39 12.21 4.39
CA VAL A 170 1.02 11.85 4.22
C VAL A 170 1.36 11.77 2.74
N LEU A 171 2.35 12.57 2.31
CA LEU A 171 2.91 12.51 0.97
C LEU A 171 4.40 12.23 1.06
N LYS A 172 4.87 11.15 0.43
CA LYS A 172 6.30 10.85 0.33
C LYS A 172 6.66 10.61 -1.11
N ILE A 173 7.59 11.38 -1.64
CA ILE A 173 8.01 11.30 -3.03
C ILE A 173 9.52 11.13 -3.06
N SER A 174 9.98 10.10 -3.74
CA SER A 174 11.38 9.92 -4.09
C SER A 174 11.50 9.87 -5.61
N CYS A 175 12.02 10.94 -6.20
CA CYS A 175 12.32 10.95 -7.63
C CYS A 175 13.57 10.12 -7.87
N LEU A 176 13.50 9.16 -8.78
CA LEU A 176 14.69 8.42 -9.17
C LEU A 176 15.49 9.25 -10.16
N PRO A 177 16.82 9.43 -9.94
CA PRO A 177 17.65 10.19 -10.87
C PRO A 177 17.56 9.56 -12.27
N GLN A 178 17.11 10.36 -13.23
CA GLN A 178 17.12 10.05 -14.65
C GLN A 178 18.23 10.86 -15.32
N ARG A 179 18.90 10.26 -16.32
CA ARG A 179 19.87 10.96 -17.17
C ARG A 179 19.31 11.03 -18.59
N PRO A 180 19.22 12.21 -19.22
CA PRO A 180 19.47 13.54 -18.64
C PRO A 180 18.43 13.95 -17.60
N ALA A 181 18.81 14.86 -16.69
CA ALA A 181 17.90 15.41 -15.70
C ALA A 181 16.80 16.22 -16.42
N PRO A 182 15.52 16.06 -16.05
CA PRO A 182 14.45 16.87 -16.59
C PRO A 182 14.65 18.34 -16.17
N THR A 183 14.77 19.22 -17.15
CA THR A 183 14.84 20.67 -16.99
C THR A 183 13.44 21.25 -16.77
N ASP A 184 13.31 22.04 -15.71
CA ASP A 184 12.37 23.15 -15.49
C ASP A 184 10.84 22.91 -15.61
N THR A 185 10.36 21.67 -15.67
CA THR A 185 8.91 21.42 -15.74
C THR A 185 8.31 21.23 -14.33
N PRO A 186 7.40 22.12 -13.88
CA PRO A 186 6.73 21.93 -12.60
C PRO A 186 5.85 20.68 -12.67
N ILE A 187 6.04 19.77 -11.71
CA ILE A 187 5.34 18.49 -11.64
C ILE A 187 3.89 18.68 -11.16
N PHE A 188 3.61 19.68 -10.33
CA PHE A 188 2.32 19.82 -9.62
C PHE A 188 1.60 21.15 -9.87
N ALA A 189 1.80 21.80 -11.02
CA ALA A 189 1.15 23.08 -11.30
C ALA A 189 -0.39 23.06 -11.10
N ASN A 190 -1.02 21.88 -11.21
CA ASN A 190 -2.47 21.72 -11.17
C ASN A 190 -3.02 20.96 -9.94
N VAL A 191 -2.19 20.55 -8.97
CA VAL A 191 -2.66 19.71 -7.85
C VAL A 191 -2.67 20.48 -6.55
N ASN A 192 -3.87 20.70 -6.01
CA ASN A 192 -4.05 21.29 -4.69
C ASN A 192 -4.03 20.17 -3.63
N LEU A 193 -2.83 19.78 -3.18
CA LEU A 193 -2.65 18.79 -2.12
C LEU A 193 -2.51 19.48 -0.76
N HIS A 194 -3.11 18.88 0.27
CA HIS A 194 -3.07 19.40 1.65
C HIS A 194 -2.47 18.43 2.68
N PRO A 195 -1.29 17.82 2.43
CA PRO A 195 -0.68 16.89 3.35
C PRO A 195 -0.19 17.59 4.63
N GLN A 196 -0.36 16.92 5.76
CA GLN A 196 0.22 17.35 7.04
C GLN A 196 1.69 16.95 7.17
N ARG A 197 2.09 15.87 6.47
CA ARG A 197 3.44 15.33 6.50
C ARG A 197 3.95 15.14 5.08
N VAL A 198 5.08 15.74 4.76
CA VAL A 198 5.71 15.62 3.44
C VAL A 198 7.15 15.18 3.56
N GLN A 199 7.55 14.23 2.71
CA GLN A 199 8.93 13.86 2.49
C GLN A 199 9.26 13.93 1.00
N LEU A 200 10.26 14.72 0.62
CA LEU A 200 10.72 14.89 -0.76
C LEU A 200 12.19 14.50 -0.87
N VAL A 201 12.50 13.58 -1.77
CA VAL A 201 13.85 13.06 -1.96
C VAL A 201 14.22 13.14 -3.45
N TYR A 202 15.36 13.76 -3.75
CA TYR A 202 15.83 14.08 -5.11
C TYR A 202 14.79 14.84 -5.96
N LEU A 203 13.98 15.69 -5.34
CA LEU A 203 12.91 16.41 -6.03
C LEU A 203 12.94 17.88 -5.63
N PRO A 204 13.11 18.82 -6.58
CA PRO A 204 13.08 20.24 -6.28
C PRO A 204 11.75 20.64 -5.66
N LEU A 205 11.79 21.49 -4.63
CA LEU A 205 10.60 21.95 -3.92
C LEU A 205 9.63 22.69 -4.84
N ASP A 206 10.15 23.54 -5.72
CA ASP A 206 9.38 24.33 -6.71
C ASP A 206 8.62 23.47 -7.72
N SER A 207 8.96 22.18 -7.80
CA SER A 207 8.19 21.26 -8.63
C SER A 207 6.77 21.10 -8.09
N ILE A 208 6.55 21.30 -6.78
CA ILE A 208 5.34 20.92 -6.04
C ILE A 208 4.58 22.14 -5.49
N ASN A 209 3.32 22.31 -5.89
CA ASN A 209 2.44 23.30 -5.30
C ASN A 209 1.87 22.78 -3.96
N LEU A 210 2.59 23.02 -2.87
CA LEU A 210 2.17 22.63 -1.52
C LEU A 210 1.65 23.82 -0.72
N ARG A 211 0.55 23.57 -0.04
CA ARG A 211 -0.07 24.50 0.91
C ARG A 211 0.58 24.29 2.29
N TRP A 212 1.35 25.26 2.74
CA TRP A 212 2.14 25.22 3.98
C TRP A 212 1.30 25.40 5.27
N ASP A 213 0.05 25.86 5.15
CA ASP A 213 -0.82 26.28 6.25
C ASP A 213 -1.21 25.15 7.22
N LYS A 214 -1.12 23.88 6.82
CA LYS A 214 -1.45 22.74 7.69
C LYS A 214 -0.30 21.76 7.86
N MET A 215 0.88 22.12 7.37
CA MET A 215 2.05 21.26 7.41
C MET A 215 2.61 21.20 8.84
N THR A 216 2.86 19.98 9.30
CA THR A 216 3.41 19.72 10.64
C THR A 216 4.76 19.02 10.58
N HIS A 217 5.01 18.22 9.54
CA HIS A 217 6.28 17.52 9.34
C HIS A 217 6.77 17.71 7.92
N LEU A 218 8.02 18.09 7.77
CA LEU A 218 8.70 18.24 6.50
C LEU A 218 10.07 17.55 6.54
N ASP A 219 10.37 16.81 5.49
CA ASP A 219 11.68 16.19 5.26
C ASP A 219 12.07 16.40 3.80
N VAL A 220 13.14 17.12 3.53
CA VAL A 220 13.60 17.45 2.17
C VAL A 220 15.07 17.13 2.02
N ASP A 221 15.39 16.45 0.93
CA ASP A 221 16.74 16.10 0.50
C ASP A 221 17.21 17.07 -0.59
N GLU A 222 18.43 17.58 -0.47
CA GLU A 222 19.08 18.51 -1.39
C GLU A 222 18.30 19.83 -1.68
N PRO A 223 17.71 20.54 -0.69
CA PRO A 223 17.09 21.84 -0.94
C PRO A 223 18.13 22.95 -1.08
N PHE A 224 17.76 24.06 -1.73
CA PHE A 224 18.52 25.30 -1.64
C PHE A 224 18.23 26.03 -0.32
N ILE A 225 19.22 26.77 0.19
CA ILE A 225 19.11 27.43 1.50
C ILE A 225 18.02 28.52 1.54
N ASP A 226 17.80 29.23 0.44
CA ASP A 226 16.74 30.23 0.29
C ASP A 226 15.35 29.60 0.37
N GLN A 227 15.14 28.45 -0.29
CA GLN A 227 13.91 27.66 -0.20
C GLN A 227 13.65 27.20 1.23
N CYS A 228 14.68 26.79 1.96
CA CYS A 228 14.54 26.40 3.37
C CYS A 228 14.00 27.55 4.22
N LEU A 229 14.53 28.76 4.04
CA LEU A 229 14.08 29.96 4.77
C LEU A 229 12.65 30.36 4.38
N GLU A 230 12.32 30.30 3.09
CA GLU A 230 10.99 30.59 2.58
C GLU A 230 9.95 29.65 3.22
N ILE A 231 10.23 28.36 3.29
CA ILE A 231 9.35 27.36 3.91
C ILE A 231 9.10 27.68 5.38
N LEU A 232 10.17 27.93 6.14
CA LEU A 232 10.05 28.22 7.57
C LEU A 232 9.23 29.48 7.83
N SER A 233 9.24 30.45 6.90
CA SER A 233 8.41 31.65 6.99
C SER A 233 6.94 31.41 6.66
N HIS A 234 6.62 30.44 5.79
CA HIS A 234 5.24 30.17 5.33
C HIS A 234 4.52 29.03 6.06
N ALA A 235 5.23 28.24 6.89
CA ALA A 235 4.68 27.07 7.58
C ALA A 235 4.54 27.29 9.11
N PRO A 236 3.54 28.06 9.58
CA PRO A 236 3.41 28.45 10.99
C PRO A 236 3.09 27.28 11.94
N HIS A 237 2.63 26.15 11.41
CA HIS A 237 2.27 24.97 12.20
C HIS A 237 3.32 23.85 12.14
N LEU A 238 4.50 24.12 11.55
CA LEU A 238 5.56 23.15 11.40
C LEU A 238 6.14 22.77 12.77
N GLN A 239 6.15 21.47 13.08
CA GLN A 239 6.66 20.92 14.35
C GLN A 239 7.99 20.20 14.15
N TYR A 240 8.15 19.53 13.01
CA TYR A 240 9.35 18.78 12.67
C TYR A 240 9.81 19.15 11.27
N CYS A 241 11.08 19.50 11.13
CA CYS A 241 11.68 19.85 9.86
C CYS A 241 13.07 19.21 9.77
N THR A 242 13.32 18.51 8.67
CA THR A 242 14.63 17.94 8.34
C THR A 242 15.01 18.41 6.94
N PHE A 243 16.21 18.97 6.83
CA PHE A 243 16.85 19.29 5.55
C PHE A 243 18.16 18.50 5.48
N SER A 244 18.32 17.67 4.46
CA SER A 244 19.53 16.88 4.21
C SER A 244 20.25 17.42 2.98
N ASP A 245 21.60 17.35 2.96
CA ASP A 245 22.43 17.70 1.80
C ASP A 245 22.15 19.09 1.18
N ILE A 246 21.95 20.12 2.03
CA ILE A 246 21.59 21.49 1.63
C ILE A 246 22.61 22.10 0.66
N ALA A 247 22.13 22.67 -0.45
CA ALA A 247 22.91 23.41 -1.43
C ALA A 247 22.93 24.92 -1.10
N TRP A 248 24.04 25.58 -1.47
CA TRP A 248 24.28 27.02 -1.27
C TRP A 248 24.08 27.82 -2.55
#